data_AF-A0A450V5Q0-F1
#
_entry.id   AF-A0A450V5Q0-F1
#
_cell.length_a   1.000
_cell.length_b   1.000
_cell.length_c   1.000
_cell.angle_alpha   90.00
_cell.angle_beta   90.00
_cell.angle_gamma   90.00
#
_symmetry.space_group_name_H-M   'P 1'
#
loop_
_entity.id
_entity.type
_entity.pdbx_description
1 polymer ?
#
loop_
_entity_poly.entity_id
_entity_poly.type
_entity_poly.pdbx_seq_one_letter_code
_entity_poly.pdbx_strand_id
1 'polypeptide(L)'
;MQVEYATDVIFRRQSTFQPLFENIVRTAVHAIKAEHVATFLGRKLTAAYKDEVGNDFSTRIQGTRIRHHMGASSIKLYDKAGLIARVECTVNDVSFFKHHRYVEQRNGEQVFKLAPLRKNIYSLPDLRKLMQQANMRYFAFMAGLYRQSRCRTESYS
;
A
#
# COMPACT_ATOMS: atom_id res chain seq x y z
N MET A 1 -7.57 -16.06 -6.76
CA MET A 1 -8.53 -14.95 -6.57
C MET A 1 -7.72 -13.68 -6.52
N GLN A 2 -7.82 -12.85 -7.55
CA GLN A 2 -7.21 -11.51 -7.58
C GLN A 2 -8.23 -10.50 -7.04
N VAL A 3 -7.80 -9.59 -6.17
CA VAL A 3 -8.63 -8.54 -5.59
C VAL A 3 -7.86 -7.22 -5.56
N GLU A 4 -8.58 -6.13 -5.76
CA GLU A 4 -8.04 -4.76 -5.76
C GLU A 4 -8.88 -3.88 -4.84
N TYR A 5 -8.22 -2.94 -4.15
CA TYR A 5 -8.86 -1.96 -3.29
C TYR A 5 -8.19 -0.60 -3.46
N ALA A 6 -8.94 0.37 -3.98
CA ALA A 6 -8.48 1.74 -4.22
C ALA A 6 -9.03 2.70 -3.17
N THR A 7 -8.18 3.64 -2.77
CA THR A 7 -8.54 4.77 -1.91
C THR A 7 -8.09 6.06 -2.61
N ASP A 8 -9.03 7.00 -2.76
CA ASP A 8 -8.81 8.24 -3.51
C ASP A 8 -8.73 9.45 -2.59
N VAL A 9 -7.77 10.32 -2.88
CA VAL A 9 -7.74 11.70 -2.38
C VAL A 9 -7.93 12.62 -3.58
N ILE A 10 -9.04 13.36 -3.58
CA ILE A 10 -9.46 14.20 -4.70
C ILE A 10 -9.11 15.67 -4.40
N PHE A 11 -8.43 16.31 -5.33
CA PHE A 11 -8.08 17.72 -5.26
C PHE A 11 -9.05 18.57 -6.08
N ARG A 12 -9.31 19.79 -5.60
CA ARG A 12 -10.21 20.73 -6.32
C ARG A 12 -9.58 21.36 -7.55
N ARG A 13 -8.25 21.47 -7.60
CA ARG A 13 -7.50 22.20 -8.63
C ARG A 13 -6.26 21.44 -9.06
N GLN A 14 -6.09 21.28 -10.37
CA GLN A 14 -4.92 20.61 -10.96
C GLN A 14 -3.63 21.35 -10.62
N SER A 15 -3.66 22.69 -10.63
CA SER A 15 -2.52 23.55 -10.30
C SER A 15 -2.02 23.36 -8.87
N THR A 16 -2.87 22.91 -7.94
CA THR A 16 -2.45 22.56 -6.57
C THR A 16 -1.93 21.12 -6.51
N PHE A 17 -2.60 20.21 -7.22
CA PHE A 17 -2.31 18.78 -7.16
C PHE A 17 -1.00 18.41 -7.86
N GLN A 18 -0.78 18.86 -9.09
CA GLN A 18 0.33 18.40 -9.93
C GLN A 18 1.71 18.65 -9.30
N PRO A 19 2.05 19.87 -8.85
CA PRO A 19 3.37 20.12 -8.24
C PRO A 19 3.56 19.36 -6.92
N LEU A 20 2.48 19.27 -6.12
CA LEU A 20 2.49 18.53 -4.87
C LEU A 20 2.77 17.04 -5.11
N PHE A 21 2.02 16.45 -6.03
CA PHE A 21 2.10 15.04 -6.36
C PHE A 21 3.48 14.67 -6.91
N GLU A 22 4.00 15.47 -7.85
CA GLU A 22 5.33 15.25 -8.43
C GLU A 22 6.43 15.26 -7.35
N ASN A 23 6.41 16.24 -6.45
CA ASN A 23 7.39 16.36 -5.37
C ASN A 23 7.34 15.18 -4.39
N ILE A 24 6.13 14.76 -4.00
CA ILE A 24 5.93 13.60 -3.12
C ILE A 24 6.48 12.35 -3.80
N VAL A 25 6.13 12.16 -5.07
CA VAL A 25 6.51 10.96 -5.83
C VAL A 25 8.03 10.88 -6.05
N ARG A 26 8.69 11.96 -6.48
CA ARG A 26 10.15 12.01 -6.62
C ARG A 26 10.87 11.66 -5.31
N THR A 27 10.37 12.20 -4.19
CA THR A 27 10.92 11.92 -2.86
C THR A 27 10.70 10.46 -2.45
N ALA A 28 9.49 9.94 -2.67
CA ALA A 28 9.09 8.59 -2.31
C ALA A 28 9.93 7.52 -3.01
N VAL A 29 10.32 7.72 -4.26
CA VAL A 29 11.20 6.79 -5.01
C VAL A 29 12.52 6.53 -4.27
N HIS A 30 13.10 7.57 -3.65
CA HIS A 30 14.35 7.43 -2.92
C HIS A 30 14.16 6.99 -1.47
N ALA A 31 13.08 7.44 -0.82
CA ALA A 31 12.82 7.22 0.60
C ALA A 31 12.24 5.83 0.92
N ILE A 32 11.42 5.26 0.03
CA ILE A 32 10.78 3.97 0.28
C ILE A 32 11.80 2.85 0.11
N LYS A 33 11.81 1.95 1.10
CA LYS A 33 12.69 0.79 1.19
C LYS A 33 11.82 -0.45 1.40
N ALA A 34 12.40 -1.64 1.26
CA ALA A 34 11.66 -2.90 1.39
C ALA A 34 10.91 -3.03 2.72
N GLU A 35 11.50 -2.56 3.82
CA GLU A 35 10.88 -2.53 5.16
C GLU A 35 9.61 -1.66 5.23
N HIS A 36 9.59 -0.54 4.50
CA HIS A 36 8.43 0.32 4.38
C HIS A 36 7.32 -0.38 3.61
N VAL A 37 7.65 -1.06 2.49
CA VAL A 37 6.69 -1.85 1.70
C VAL A 37 6.06 -2.96 2.54
N ALA A 38 6.86 -3.68 3.33
CA ALA A 38 6.37 -4.67 4.28
C ALA A 38 5.40 -4.06 5.29
N THR A 39 5.78 -2.92 5.88
CA THR A 39 4.96 -2.19 6.83
C THR A 39 3.64 -1.74 6.21
N PHE A 40 3.66 -1.20 4.99
CA PHE A 40 2.45 -0.82 4.26
C PHE A 40 1.52 -2.02 4.09
N LEU A 41 2.04 -3.20 3.74
CA LEU A 41 1.25 -4.41 3.57
C LEU A 41 0.95 -5.17 4.88
N GLY A 42 1.21 -4.56 6.04
CA GLY A 42 0.87 -5.13 7.34
C GLY A 42 1.75 -6.32 7.73
N ARG A 43 2.98 -6.36 7.20
CA ARG A 43 3.99 -7.38 7.51
C ARG A 43 5.18 -6.75 8.24
N LYS A 44 5.84 -7.56 9.06
CA LYS A 44 7.17 -7.26 9.58
C LYS A 44 8.19 -7.95 8.69
N LEU A 45 9.14 -7.21 8.13
CA LEU A 45 10.26 -7.80 7.40
C LEU A 45 11.16 -8.51 8.43
N THR A 46 11.36 -9.82 8.27
CA THR A 46 12.26 -10.63 9.11
C THR A 46 13.44 -11.10 8.26
N ALA A 47 14.60 -11.36 8.86
CA ALA A 47 15.76 -11.88 8.13
C ALA A 47 15.47 -13.19 7.35
N ALA A 48 14.45 -13.94 7.75
CA ALA A 48 13.96 -15.14 7.07
C ALA A 48 12.97 -14.89 5.91
N TYR A 49 12.73 -13.63 5.52
CA TYR A 49 11.81 -13.31 4.42
C TYR A 49 12.44 -13.69 3.07
N LYS A 50 11.88 -14.70 2.41
CA LYS A 50 12.43 -15.28 1.17
C LYS A 50 11.78 -14.78 -0.12
N ASP A 51 10.66 -14.05 -0.02
CA ASP A 51 9.97 -13.54 -1.21
C ASP A 51 10.61 -12.24 -1.70
N GLU A 52 10.48 -11.99 -3.00
CA GLU A 52 10.98 -10.77 -3.64
C GLU A 52 10.19 -9.53 -3.17
N VAL A 53 10.93 -8.45 -2.88
CA VAL A 53 10.39 -7.10 -2.68
C VAL A 53 11.04 -6.20 -3.72
N GLY A 54 10.22 -5.58 -4.57
CA GLY A 54 10.69 -4.71 -5.63
C GLY A 54 9.86 -3.43 -5.74
N ASN A 55 10.48 -2.42 -6.34
CA ASN A 55 9.88 -1.12 -6.58
C ASN A 55 10.04 -0.80 -8.07
N ASP A 56 8.94 -0.41 -8.71
CA ASP A 56 8.89 0.02 -10.10
C ASP A 56 8.40 1.48 -10.15
N PHE A 57 9.21 2.34 -10.74
CA PHE A 57 8.89 3.75 -10.96
C PHE A 57 8.74 4.01 -12.45
N SER A 58 7.60 4.56 -12.85
CA SER A 58 7.34 4.86 -14.26
C SER A 58 6.72 6.25 -14.41
N THR A 59 7.41 7.13 -15.14
CA THR A 59 6.87 8.40 -15.62
C THR A 59 6.31 8.17 -17.03
N ARG A 60 5.01 8.39 -17.23
CA ARG A 60 4.34 8.28 -18.54
C ARG A 60 3.68 9.60 -18.88
N ILE A 61 3.35 9.82 -20.15
CA ILE A 61 2.63 11.02 -20.64
C ILE A 61 1.33 11.24 -19.84
N GLN A 62 0.70 10.17 -19.36
CA GLN A 62 -0.55 10.19 -18.59
C GLN A 62 -0.40 10.42 -17.08
N GLY A 63 0.84 10.63 -16.59
CA GLY A 63 1.12 10.88 -15.18
C GLY A 63 2.19 9.95 -14.60
N THR A 64 2.63 10.30 -13.40
CA THR A 64 3.67 9.58 -12.67
C THR A 64 3.07 8.49 -11.79
N ARG A 65 3.65 7.28 -11.84
CA ARG A 65 3.24 6.15 -11.02
C ARG A 65 4.43 5.59 -10.25
N ILE A 66 4.22 5.33 -8.97
CA ILE A 66 5.08 4.44 -8.18
C ILE A 66 4.32 3.16 -7.87
N ARG A 67 4.95 2.02 -8.09
CA ARG A 67 4.43 0.71 -7.70
C ARG A 67 5.46 -0.01 -6.83
N HIS A 68 4.97 -0.65 -5.78
CA HIS A 68 5.75 -1.53 -4.93
C HIS A 68 5.11 -2.90 -4.91
N HIS A 69 5.90 -3.97 -4.97
CA HIS A 69 5.40 -5.33 -4.86
C HIS A 69 6.15 -6.11 -3.79
N MET A 70 5.46 -7.08 -3.20
CA MET A 70 5.98 -7.98 -2.19
C MET A 70 5.19 -9.29 -2.26
N GLY A 71 5.86 -10.34 -2.74
CA GLY A 71 5.20 -11.63 -3.02
C GLY A 71 3.98 -11.45 -3.94
N ALA A 72 2.83 -12.00 -3.52
CA ALA A 72 1.58 -11.97 -4.29
C ALA A 72 0.79 -10.64 -4.19
N SER A 73 1.35 -9.60 -3.57
CA SER A 73 0.67 -8.33 -3.33
C SER A 73 1.46 -7.15 -3.88
N SER A 74 0.76 -6.09 -4.29
CA SER A 74 1.36 -4.83 -4.67
C SER A 74 0.56 -3.64 -4.17
N ILE A 75 1.22 -2.50 -4.00
CA ILE A 75 0.60 -1.21 -3.69
C ILE A 75 1.16 -0.17 -4.64
N LYS A 76 0.29 0.65 -5.23
CA LYS A 76 0.68 1.68 -6.20
C LYS A 76 0.02 3.00 -5.88
N LEU A 77 0.77 4.07 -6.09
CA LEU A 77 0.29 5.45 -6.09
C LEU A 77 0.38 5.98 -7.51
N TYR A 78 -0.70 6.58 -8.00
CA TYR A 78 -0.71 7.23 -9.29
C TYR A 78 -1.68 8.42 -9.32
N ASP A 79 -1.37 9.34 -10.22
CA ASP A 79 -2.31 10.37 -10.65
C ASP A 79 -3.39 9.73 -11.52
N LYS A 80 -4.65 9.93 -11.14
CA LYS A 80 -5.81 9.65 -11.96
C LYS A 80 -6.49 10.95 -12.38
N ALA A 81 -6.59 11.15 -13.69
CA ALA A 81 -7.29 12.28 -14.32
C ALA A 81 -6.76 13.68 -13.96
N GLY A 82 -5.51 13.78 -13.52
CA GLY A 82 -4.85 15.05 -13.24
C GLY A 82 -5.25 15.70 -11.91
N LEU A 83 -6.08 15.03 -11.10
CA LEU A 83 -6.73 15.60 -9.90
C LEU A 83 -6.83 14.63 -8.72
N ILE A 84 -6.53 13.35 -8.92
CA ILE A 84 -6.81 12.31 -7.93
C ILE A 84 -5.50 11.59 -7.62
N ALA A 85 -5.03 11.71 -6.38
CA ALA A 85 -4.02 10.79 -5.84
C ALA A 85 -4.73 9.49 -5.45
N ARG A 86 -4.57 8.45 -6.26
CA ARG A 86 -5.11 7.12 -5.97
C ARG A 86 -4.02 6.22 -5.42
N VAL A 87 -4.26 5.69 -4.23
CA VAL A 87 -3.51 4.53 -3.73
C VAL A 87 -4.35 3.29 -3.97
N GLU A 88 -3.76 2.30 -4.59
CA GLU A 88 -4.42 1.03 -4.90
C GLU A 88 -3.56 -0.13 -4.43
N CYS A 89 -4.14 -1.00 -3.61
CA CYS A 89 -3.56 -2.28 -3.23
C CYS A 89 -4.17 -3.38 -4.10
N THR A 90 -3.32 -4.24 -4.65
CA THR A 90 -3.70 -5.40 -5.47
C THR A 90 -3.13 -6.66 -4.83
N VAL A 91 -3.92 -7.73 -4.80
CA VAL A 91 -3.57 -9.00 -4.18
C VAL A 91 -3.95 -10.13 -5.12
N ASN A 92 -2.97 -10.85 -5.64
CA ASN A 92 -3.18 -11.99 -6.54
C ASN A 92 -3.46 -13.29 -5.77
N ASP A 93 -2.96 -13.37 -4.53
CA ASP A 93 -3.29 -14.44 -3.59
C ASP A 93 -3.68 -13.89 -2.22
N VAL A 94 -4.97 -13.96 -1.89
CA VAL A 94 -5.52 -13.46 -0.62
C VAL A 94 -4.93 -14.15 0.62
N SER A 95 -4.37 -15.36 0.49
CA SER A 95 -3.70 -16.03 1.62
C SER A 95 -2.41 -15.31 2.05
N PHE A 96 -1.97 -14.31 1.28
CA PHE A 96 -0.91 -13.38 1.68
C PHE A 96 -1.24 -12.68 3.00
N PHE A 97 -2.50 -12.29 3.16
CA PHE A 97 -3.01 -11.62 4.36
C PHE A 97 -3.49 -12.64 5.40
N LYS A 98 -3.31 -12.29 6.67
CA LYS A 98 -3.76 -13.08 7.81
C LYS A 98 -4.78 -12.29 8.62
N HIS A 99 -5.71 -13.01 9.25
CA HIS A 99 -6.64 -12.45 10.23
C HIS A 99 -6.85 -13.47 11.35
N HIS A 100 -7.31 -12.99 12.50
CA HIS A 100 -7.67 -13.87 13.61
C HIS A 100 -9.04 -14.51 13.33
N ARG A 101 -9.10 -15.84 13.41
CA ARG A 101 -10.30 -16.63 13.15
C ARG A 101 -10.23 -17.97 13.86
N TYR A 102 -11.38 -18.61 14.01
CA TYR A 102 -11.42 -20.03 14.36
C TYR A 102 -10.94 -20.89 13.19
N VAL A 103 -10.08 -21.86 13.50
CA VAL A 103 -9.55 -22.85 12.58
C VAL A 103 -9.76 -24.22 13.17
N GLU A 104 -10.58 -25.01 12.48
CA GLU A 104 -10.79 -26.42 12.78
C GLU A 104 -9.51 -27.22 12.51
N GLN A 105 -9.09 -27.99 13.51
CA GLN A 105 -7.93 -28.86 13.47
C GLN A 105 -8.35 -30.28 13.05
N ARG A 106 -7.39 -31.13 12.67
CA ARG A 106 -7.67 -32.51 12.21
C ARG A 106 -8.31 -33.40 13.29
N ASN A 107 -8.12 -33.06 14.56
CA ASN A 107 -8.72 -33.73 15.72
C ASN A 107 -10.15 -33.21 16.04
N GLY A 108 -10.72 -32.31 15.23
CA GLY A 108 -12.05 -31.72 15.45
C GLY A 108 -12.06 -30.49 16.36
N GLU A 109 -10.93 -30.10 16.95
CA GLU A 109 -10.84 -28.93 17.83
C GLU A 109 -10.88 -27.62 17.03
N GLN A 110 -11.54 -26.59 17.57
CA GLN A 110 -11.51 -25.24 16.99
C GLN A 110 -10.59 -24.33 17.78
N VAL A 111 -9.55 -23.81 17.13
CA VAL A 111 -8.58 -22.90 17.75
C VAL A 111 -8.70 -21.51 17.16
N PHE A 112 -8.80 -20.49 18.01
CA PHE A 112 -8.73 -19.09 17.60
C PHE A 112 -7.27 -18.67 17.41
N LYS A 113 -6.85 -18.44 16.16
CA LYS A 113 -5.47 -18.06 15.84
C LYS A 113 -5.38 -17.15 14.63
N LEU A 114 -4.23 -16.48 14.49
CA LEU A 114 -3.88 -15.76 13.27
C LEU A 114 -3.63 -16.75 12.13
N ALA A 115 -4.48 -16.74 11.12
CA ALA A 115 -4.41 -17.66 10.00
C ALA A 115 -4.55 -16.93 8.64
N PRO A 116 -3.99 -17.49 7.55
CA PRO A 116 -4.20 -16.97 6.20
C PRO A 116 -5.69 -16.85 5.86
N LEU A 117 -6.07 -15.81 5.11
CA LEU A 117 -7.41 -15.71 4.55
C LEU A 117 -7.68 -16.89 3.59
N ARG A 118 -8.96 -17.31 3.53
CA ARG A 118 -9.39 -18.33 2.57
C ARG A 118 -9.82 -17.65 1.26
N LYS A 119 -9.66 -18.37 0.15
CA LYS A 119 -10.13 -17.92 -1.17
C LYS A 119 -11.65 -18.10 -1.29
N ASN A 120 -12.43 -17.32 -0.54
CA ASN A 120 -13.90 -17.36 -0.57
C ASN A 120 -14.53 -15.99 -0.29
N ILE A 121 -15.82 -15.85 -0.62
CA ILE A 121 -16.57 -14.58 -0.47
C ILE A 121 -16.67 -14.10 0.99
N TYR A 122 -16.64 -15.02 1.96
CA TYR A 122 -16.69 -14.68 3.38
C TYR A 122 -15.43 -13.95 3.86
N SER A 123 -14.32 -14.05 3.12
CA SER A 123 -13.07 -13.34 3.45
C SER A 123 -13.07 -11.88 2.97
N LEU A 124 -14.05 -11.45 2.17
CA LEU A 124 -14.11 -10.09 1.60
C LEU A 124 -14.17 -8.97 2.64
N PRO A 125 -14.95 -9.05 3.74
CA PRO A 125 -14.99 -7.98 4.74
C PRO A 125 -13.65 -7.75 5.43
N ASP A 126 -12.93 -8.83 5.75
CA ASP A 126 -11.61 -8.75 6.37
C ASP A 126 -10.55 -8.29 5.38
N LEU A 127 -10.60 -8.80 4.15
CA LEU A 127 -9.72 -8.37 3.07
C LEU A 127 -9.87 -6.86 2.80
N ARG A 128 -11.11 -6.36 2.75
CA ARG A 128 -11.40 -4.93 2.62
C ARG A 128 -10.70 -4.11 3.71
N LYS A 129 -10.84 -4.52 4.98
CA LYS A 129 -10.21 -3.83 6.12
C LYS A 129 -8.69 -3.84 6.01
N LEU A 130 -8.09 -4.98 5.71
CA LEU A 130 -6.63 -5.14 5.61
C LEU A 130 -6.04 -4.31 4.47
N MET A 131 -6.67 -4.32 3.29
CA MET A 131 -6.25 -3.55 2.14
C MET A 131 -6.48 -2.05 2.33
N GLN A 132 -7.59 -1.65 2.95
CA GLN A 132 -7.83 -0.26 3.33
C GLN A 132 -6.74 0.24 4.28
N GLN A 133 -6.40 -0.52 5.31
CA GLN A 133 -5.34 -0.17 6.24
C GLN A 133 -3.97 -0.08 5.53
N ALA A 134 -3.72 -0.93 4.54
CA ALA A 134 -2.51 -0.84 3.73
C ALA A 134 -2.44 0.49 2.96
N ASN A 135 -3.53 0.88 2.31
CA ASN A 135 -3.63 2.17 1.63
C ASN A 135 -3.44 3.34 2.61
N MET A 136 -4.03 3.26 3.81
CA MET A 136 -3.91 4.32 4.81
C MET A 136 -2.49 4.46 5.37
N ARG A 137 -1.79 3.34 5.62
CA ARG A 137 -0.36 3.39 6.02
C ARG A 137 0.50 4.02 4.93
N TYR A 138 0.22 3.70 3.68
CA TYR A 138 0.91 4.29 2.53
C TYR A 138 0.67 5.80 2.45
N PHE A 139 -0.58 6.25 2.54
CA PHE A 139 -0.91 7.69 2.58
C PHE A 139 -0.28 8.41 3.76
N ALA A 140 -0.27 7.80 4.95
CA ALA A 140 0.36 8.38 6.13
C ALA A 140 1.87 8.61 5.90
N PHE A 141 2.55 7.66 5.25
CA PHE A 141 3.95 7.82 4.88
C PHE A 141 4.16 8.98 3.89
N MET A 142 3.33 9.06 2.84
CA MET A 142 3.38 10.16 1.86
C MET A 142 3.14 11.53 2.51
N ALA A 143 2.17 11.62 3.42
CA ALA A 143 1.91 12.84 4.19
C ALA A 143 3.11 13.23 5.06
N GLY A 144 3.83 12.25 5.62
CA GLY A 144 5.08 12.45 6.34
C GLY A 144 6.18 13.04 5.46
N LEU A 145 6.38 12.47 4.25
CA LEU A 145 7.34 13.00 3.28
C LEU A 145 7.03 14.46 2.90
N TYR A 146 5.76 14.77 2.66
CA TYR A 146 5.33 16.13 2.36
C TYR A 146 5.67 17.10 3.50
N ARG A 147 5.34 16.75 4.75
CA ARG A 147 5.64 17.59 5.91
C ARG A 147 7.13 17.84 6.06
N GLN A 148 7.96 16.82 5.88
CA GLN A 148 9.40 16.93 6.00
C GLN A 148 10.00 17.82 4.90
N SER A 149 9.47 17.75 3.69
CA SER A 149 9.89 18.63 2.58
C SER A 149 9.59 20.10 2.89
N ARG A 150 8.44 20.40 3.51
CA ARG A 150 8.03 21.77 3.89
C ARG A 150 8.92 22.37 4.98
N CYS A 151 9.19 21.62 6.05
CA CYS A 151 10.04 22.09 7.14
C CYS A 151 11.47 22.43 6.67
N ARG A 152 12.01 21.68 5.69
CA ARG A 152 13.31 22.02 5.10
C ARG A 152 13.27 23.34 4.35
N THR A 153 12.22 23.63 3.58
CA THR A 153 12.14 24.89 2.84
C THR A 153 12.01 26.09 3.77
N GLU A 154 11.30 25.96 4.89
CA GLU A 154 11.10 27.03 5.89
C GLU A 154 12.34 27.28 6.78
N SER A 155 13.26 26.32 6.89
CA SER A 155 14.48 26.46 7.70
C SER A 155 15.62 27.22 6.99
N TYR A 156 15.47 27.50 5.70
CA TYR A 156 16.46 28.21 4.86
C TYR A 156 15.95 29.58 4.37
N SER A 157 14.85 30.06 4.95
CA SER A 157 14.22 31.36 4.68
C SER A 157 14.12 32.16 5.96
#